data_AF-A0A920R861-F1
#
_entry.id   AF-A0A920R861-F1
#
_cell.length_a   1.000
_cell.length_b   1.000
_cell.length_c   1.000
_cell.angle_alpha   90.00
_cell.angle_beta   90.00
_cell.angle_gamma   90.00
#
_symmetry.space_group_name_H-M   'P 1'
#
loop_
_entity.id
_entity.type
_entity.pdbx_description
1 polymer ?
#
loop_
_entity_poly.entity_id
_entity_poly.type
_entity_poly.pdbx_seq_one_letter_code
_entity_poly.pdbx_strand_id
1 'polypeptide(L)'
;MSFSDNVLTLERVSVGDSAYYVELELTNPSDLIFQLKAGSLTRSLTYVPADTDAWVKAEPEEVGLKSSEIQKAIDYAFAEGQNTQGLVILRHGAIVAERYAIGSDKDTIATSWSMAKSFVSALTGIAIEEGFISSVDVPAADYVTQWAGDDRKNITLKDLLLMSSGLYENGDDGPVMYVGLQDSDGNYIQDSNGEYQKVNNLQYSINRIVNPDRARWLGAGYTWNYSNADTQIIGHIIESASNKFINSFAEEFLFSKIGISADWWTDGFHNYMHYCCLDMTTRDFAKFGLLFARDGKKGLRANHFRRLGA
;
A
#
# COMPACT_ATOMS: atom_id res chain seq x y z
N MET A 1 -7.76 11.99 22.02
CA MET A 1 -7.42 12.59 23.34
C MET A 1 -8.35 13.76 23.57
N SER A 2 -9.06 13.77 24.70
CA SER A 2 -10.05 14.79 25.04
C SER A 2 -10.02 15.06 26.54
N PHE A 3 -10.44 16.25 26.97
CA PHE A 3 -10.54 16.61 28.39
C PHE A 3 -11.89 17.27 28.67
N SER A 4 -12.65 16.73 29.62
CA SER A 4 -13.97 17.21 30.04
C SER A 4 -14.28 16.74 31.45
N ASP A 5 -14.98 17.53 32.26
CA ASP A 5 -15.42 17.17 33.62
C ASP A 5 -14.28 16.64 34.52
N ASN A 6 -13.11 17.30 34.44
CA ASN A 6 -11.85 16.90 35.07
C ASN A 6 -11.30 15.52 34.67
N VAL A 7 -11.85 14.85 33.66
CA VAL A 7 -11.34 13.60 33.11
C VAL A 7 -10.61 13.85 31.79
N LEU A 8 -9.36 13.41 31.74
CA LEU A 8 -8.54 13.32 30.54
C LEU A 8 -8.66 11.91 29.95
N THR A 9 -9.20 11.82 28.74
CA THR A 9 -9.39 10.58 27.99
C THR A 9 -8.26 10.39 26.98
N LEU A 10 -7.57 9.25 27.07
CA LEU A 10 -6.52 8.79 26.17
C LEU A 10 -7.00 7.51 25.45
N GLU A 11 -7.36 7.62 24.17
CA GLU A 11 -7.92 6.50 23.39
C GLU A 11 -6.94 5.37 23.07
N ARG A 12 -5.63 5.59 23.21
CA ARG A 12 -4.57 4.63 22.87
C ARG A 12 -3.33 4.86 23.71
N VAL A 13 -3.34 4.37 24.95
CA VAL A 13 -2.13 4.25 25.79
C VAL A 13 -1.55 2.86 25.60
N SER A 14 -0.36 2.75 25.01
CA SER A 14 0.32 1.45 24.86
C SER A 14 1.13 1.10 26.11
N VAL A 15 0.87 -0.07 26.68
CA VAL A 15 1.61 -0.66 27.80
C VAL A 15 1.97 -2.09 27.43
N GLY A 16 3.26 -2.33 27.13
CA GLY A 16 3.71 -3.58 26.51
C GLY A 16 3.00 -3.83 25.17
N ASP A 17 2.53 -5.06 24.97
CA ASP A 17 1.79 -5.47 23.77
C ASP A 17 0.28 -5.14 23.81
N SER A 18 -0.17 -4.35 24.78
CA SER A 18 -1.59 -3.97 24.93
C SER A 18 -1.78 -2.46 24.75
N ALA A 19 -2.91 -2.07 24.17
CA ALA A 19 -3.34 -0.69 24.13
C ALA A 19 -4.64 -0.50 24.92
N TYR A 20 -4.69 0.57 25.69
CA TYR A 20 -5.77 0.86 26.61
C TYR A 20 -6.45 2.17 26.22
N TYR A 21 -7.77 2.19 26.35
CA TYR A 21 -8.51 3.42 26.52
C TYR A 21 -8.41 3.76 28.01
N VAL A 22 -7.85 4.92 28.33
CA VAL A 22 -7.50 5.31 29.70
C VAL A 22 -8.19 6.62 30.03
N GLU A 23 -8.90 6.63 31.15
CA GLU A 23 -9.46 7.82 31.76
C GLU A 23 -8.63 8.20 32.97
N LEU A 24 -8.16 9.45 32.96
CA LEU A 24 -7.26 10.04 33.94
C LEU A 24 -7.99 11.19 34.63
N GLU A 25 -8.30 11.09 35.92
CA GLU A 25 -8.95 12.15 36.69
C GLU A 25 -7.94 13.16 37.20
N LEU A 26 -8.16 14.45 36.94
CA LEU A 26 -7.34 15.55 37.43
C LEU A 26 -7.58 15.74 38.93
N THR A 27 -6.59 15.35 39.73
CA THR A 27 -6.66 15.40 41.20
C THR A 27 -5.97 16.62 41.81
N ASN A 28 -5.00 17.22 41.10
CA ASN A 28 -4.41 18.51 41.44
C ASN A 28 -4.29 19.36 40.16
N PRO A 29 -5.17 20.37 39.96
CA PRO A 29 -5.12 21.27 38.81
C PRO A 29 -3.89 22.16 38.75
N SER A 30 -3.28 22.52 39.88
CA SER A 30 -2.12 23.42 39.94
C SER A 30 -0.85 22.78 39.39
N ASP A 31 -0.68 21.49 39.66
CA ASP A 31 0.50 20.69 39.26
C ASP A 31 0.20 19.69 38.13
N LEU A 32 -1.00 19.76 37.53
CA LEU A 32 -1.51 18.84 36.50
C LEU A 32 -1.38 17.35 36.87
N ILE A 33 -1.63 17.00 38.14
CA ILE A 33 -1.52 15.61 38.62
C ILE A 33 -2.81 14.85 38.33
N PHE A 34 -2.70 13.84 37.49
CA PHE A 34 -3.79 12.92 37.18
C PHE A 34 -3.65 11.59 37.91
N GLN A 35 -4.77 10.95 38.24
CA GLN A 35 -4.85 9.58 38.71
C GLN A 35 -5.65 8.71 37.74
N LEU A 36 -5.35 7.41 37.67
CA LEU A 36 -6.08 6.46 36.85
C LEU A 36 -7.50 6.28 37.39
N LYS A 37 -8.49 6.76 36.63
CA LYS A 37 -9.92 6.62 36.93
C LYS A 37 -10.47 5.30 36.39
N ALA A 38 -10.15 5.01 35.13
CA ALA A 38 -10.51 3.77 34.46
C ALA A 38 -9.47 3.41 33.39
N GLY A 39 -9.30 2.12 33.15
CA GLY A 39 -8.49 1.61 32.03
C GLY A 39 -9.18 0.39 31.44
N SER A 40 -9.73 0.52 30.23
CA SER A 40 -10.25 -0.61 29.48
C SER A 40 -9.21 -1.08 28.47
N LEU A 41 -8.94 -2.38 28.45
CA LEU A 41 -8.16 -3.01 27.40
C LEU A 41 -8.93 -2.85 26.09
N THR A 42 -8.44 -2.01 25.18
CA THR A 42 -8.91 -2.12 23.80
C THR A 42 -8.40 -3.46 23.27
N ARG A 43 -9.15 -4.14 22.39
CA ARG A 43 -8.69 -5.35 21.71
C ARG A 43 -7.58 -5.05 20.69
N SER A 44 -6.50 -4.46 21.15
CA SER A 44 -5.25 -4.24 20.44
C SER A 44 -4.50 -5.56 20.34
N LEU A 45 -4.92 -6.39 19.38
CA LEU A 45 -4.05 -7.43 18.87
C LEU A 45 -2.83 -6.75 18.25
N THR A 46 -1.65 -6.78 18.86
CA THR A 46 -0.41 -6.29 18.20
C THR A 46 -0.16 -6.99 16.87
N TYR A 47 -0.69 -8.20 16.72
CA TYR A 47 -0.60 -9.05 15.54
C TYR A 47 -1.48 -8.57 14.38
N VAL A 48 -0.95 -8.65 13.15
CA VAL A 48 -1.76 -8.69 11.92
C VAL A 48 -2.13 -10.17 11.71
N PRO A 49 -3.42 -10.54 11.60
CA PRO A 49 -3.80 -11.94 11.46
C PRO A 49 -3.18 -12.59 10.22
N ALA A 50 -2.22 -13.49 10.43
CA ALA A 50 -1.57 -14.24 9.34
C ALA A 50 -2.43 -15.37 8.75
N ASP A 51 -3.70 -15.44 9.14
CA ASP A 51 -4.73 -16.32 8.60
C ASP A 51 -5.93 -15.42 8.26
N THR A 52 -6.48 -15.58 7.05
CA THR A 52 -7.60 -14.81 6.49
C THR A 52 -8.90 -14.94 7.30
N ASP A 53 -9.08 -16.05 8.02
CA ASP A 53 -10.26 -16.28 8.86
C ASP A 53 -10.04 -16.03 10.35
N ALA A 54 -8.80 -15.80 10.78
CA ALA A 54 -8.46 -15.53 12.19
C ALA A 54 -8.68 -14.06 12.63
N TRP A 55 -9.46 -13.28 11.90
CA TRP A 55 -9.82 -11.91 12.31
C TRP A 55 -10.70 -11.91 13.56
N VAL A 56 -10.21 -11.29 14.64
CA VAL A 56 -11.05 -10.99 15.80
C VAL A 56 -12.04 -9.89 15.41
N LYS A 57 -13.30 -10.11 15.76
CA LYS A 57 -14.37 -9.12 15.67
C LYS A 57 -14.56 -8.42 17.02
N ALA A 58 -15.07 -7.20 16.99
CA ALA A 58 -15.50 -6.46 18.17
C ALA A 58 -16.73 -5.62 17.80
N GLU A 59 -17.66 -5.43 18.73
CA GLU A 59 -18.71 -4.43 18.52
C GLU A 59 -18.09 -3.02 18.53
N PRO A 60 -18.62 -2.04 17.78
CA PRO A 60 -18.07 -0.68 17.75
C PRO A 60 -17.84 -0.07 19.15
N GLU A 61 -18.80 -0.27 20.06
CA GLU A 61 -18.74 0.19 21.44
C GLU A 61 -17.58 -0.43 22.25
N GLU A 62 -17.19 -1.69 21.99
CA GLU A 62 -16.06 -2.37 22.67
C GLU A 62 -14.69 -1.71 22.37
N VAL A 63 -14.62 -0.88 21.33
CA VAL A 63 -13.39 -0.21 20.88
C VAL A 63 -13.53 1.33 20.84
N GLY A 64 -14.54 1.87 21.51
CA GLY A 64 -14.74 3.32 21.67
C GLY A 64 -15.35 4.00 20.45
N LEU A 65 -16.00 3.26 19.56
CA LEU A 65 -16.75 3.78 18.42
C LEU A 65 -18.26 3.69 18.70
N LYS A 66 -19.05 4.48 17.97
CA LYS A 66 -20.51 4.45 18.05
C LYS A 66 -21.06 3.67 16.86
N SER A 67 -21.88 2.66 17.10
CA SER A 67 -22.55 1.88 16.07
C SER A 67 -23.35 2.76 15.09
N SER A 68 -23.91 3.89 15.55
CA SER A 68 -24.60 4.85 14.68
C SER A 68 -23.71 5.53 13.64
N GLU A 69 -22.43 5.77 13.95
CA GLU A 69 -21.49 6.40 13.02
C GLU A 69 -20.87 5.36 12.07
N ILE A 70 -20.67 4.13 12.56
CA ILE A 70 -20.29 2.99 11.71
C ILE A 70 -21.39 2.68 10.68
N GLN A 71 -22.66 2.71 11.08
CA GLN A 71 -23.78 2.52 10.16
C GLN A 71 -23.81 3.60 9.07
N LYS A 72 -23.57 4.88 9.40
CA LYS A 72 -23.46 5.95 8.38
C LYS A 72 -22.33 5.70 7.38
N ALA A 73 -21.18 5.20 7.83
CA ALA A 73 -20.07 4.86 6.94
C ALA A 73 -20.40 3.68 6.01
N ILE A 74 -21.10 2.67 6.53
CA ILE A 74 -21.65 1.55 5.76
C ILE A 74 -22.68 2.04 4.73
N ASP A 75 -23.63 2.88 5.14
CA ASP A 75 -24.70 3.39 4.29
C ASP A 75 -24.16 4.31 3.20
N TYR A 76 -23.15 5.13 3.51
CA TYR A 76 -22.42 5.92 2.51
C TYR A 76 -21.73 5.01 1.48
N ALA A 77 -20.98 4.01 1.92
CA ALA A 77 -20.24 3.12 1.02
C ALA A 77 -21.16 2.27 0.12
N PHE A 78 -22.35 1.89 0.61
CA PHE A 78 -23.33 1.10 -0.13
C PHE A 78 -24.51 1.94 -0.67
N ALA A 79 -24.35 3.26 -0.76
CA ALA A 79 -25.31 4.13 -1.42
C ALA A 79 -25.41 3.83 -2.92
N GLU A 80 -26.56 4.14 -3.52
CA GLU A 80 -26.79 4.00 -4.95
C GLU A 80 -25.72 4.75 -5.76
N GLY A 81 -25.13 4.08 -6.76
CA GLY A 81 -24.05 4.63 -7.61
C GLY A 81 -22.62 4.45 -7.09
N GLN A 82 -22.40 4.02 -5.84
CA GLN A 82 -21.04 3.81 -5.31
C GLN A 82 -20.36 2.53 -5.83
N ASN A 83 -21.15 1.51 -6.19
CA ASN A 83 -20.68 0.22 -6.74
C ASN A 83 -19.67 -0.54 -5.84
N THR A 84 -19.70 -0.31 -4.52
CA THR A 84 -18.81 -0.98 -3.56
C THR A 84 -19.07 -2.49 -3.51
N GLN A 85 -18.04 -3.28 -3.84
CA GLN A 85 -18.06 -4.75 -3.74
C GLN A 85 -17.93 -5.24 -2.29
N GLY A 86 -17.06 -4.59 -1.50
CA GLY A 86 -16.76 -4.98 -0.12
C GLY A 86 -16.20 -3.83 0.71
N LEU A 87 -16.54 -3.81 1.99
CA LEU A 87 -16.05 -2.86 2.99
C LEU A 87 -15.63 -3.64 4.24
N VAL A 88 -14.45 -3.35 4.78
CA VAL A 88 -13.97 -3.82 6.08
C VAL A 88 -13.47 -2.62 6.86
N ILE A 89 -14.03 -2.38 8.06
CA ILE A 89 -13.59 -1.31 8.96
C ILE A 89 -12.84 -1.94 10.13
N LEU A 90 -11.61 -1.48 10.36
CA LEU A 90 -10.75 -1.93 11.45
C LEU A 90 -10.59 -0.85 12.53
N ARG A 91 -10.66 -1.23 13.80
CA ARG A 91 -10.18 -0.40 14.93
C ARG A 91 -9.40 -1.26 15.90
N HIS A 92 -8.22 -0.78 16.29
CA HIS A 92 -7.26 -1.49 17.14
C HIS A 92 -6.79 -2.88 16.60
N GLY A 93 -7.18 -3.28 15.39
CA GLY A 93 -6.87 -4.59 14.80
C GLY A 93 -8.01 -5.61 14.89
N ALA A 94 -9.17 -5.22 15.43
CA ALA A 94 -10.40 -5.97 15.28
C ALA A 94 -11.23 -5.43 14.10
N ILE A 95 -11.95 -6.32 13.41
CA ILE A 95 -13.03 -5.92 12.49
C ILE A 95 -14.19 -5.41 13.35
N VAL A 96 -14.58 -4.14 13.15
CA VAL A 96 -15.76 -3.54 13.82
C VAL A 96 -17.00 -3.53 12.94
N ALA A 97 -16.80 -3.65 11.62
CA ALA A 97 -17.84 -3.84 10.64
C ALA A 97 -17.24 -4.44 9.37
N GLU A 98 -18.00 -5.31 8.72
CA GLU A 98 -17.76 -5.71 7.34
C GLU A 98 -19.11 -5.84 6.62
N ARG A 99 -19.16 -5.44 5.34
CA ARG A 99 -20.34 -5.60 4.48
C ARG A 99 -19.87 -5.84 3.05
N TYR A 100 -20.63 -6.66 2.32
CA TYR A 100 -20.35 -7.04 0.94
C TYR A 100 -21.57 -6.77 0.06
N ALA A 101 -21.35 -6.66 -1.25
CA ALA A 101 -22.39 -6.53 -2.25
C ALA A 101 -23.24 -7.81 -2.35
N ILE A 102 -24.42 -7.72 -2.96
CA ILE A 102 -25.25 -8.89 -3.25
C ILE A 102 -24.49 -9.81 -4.21
N GLY A 103 -24.27 -11.06 -3.81
CA GLY A 103 -23.45 -12.02 -4.57
C GLY A 103 -21.95 -11.93 -4.29
N SER A 104 -21.52 -11.18 -3.28
CA SER A 104 -20.14 -11.13 -2.78
C SER A 104 -20.10 -11.40 -1.27
N ASP A 105 -18.94 -11.83 -0.80
CA ASP A 105 -18.67 -12.22 0.59
C ASP A 105 -17.19 -11.96 0.97
N LYS A 106 -16.77 -12.46 2.14
CA LYS A 106 -15.42 -12.32 2.68
C LYS A 106 -14.31 -12.93 1.82
N ASP A 107 -14.65 -13.90 0.99
CA ASP A 107 -13.72 -14.69 0.16
C ASP A 107 -13.72 -14.23 -1.31
N THR A 108 -14.58 -13.26 -1.63
CA THR A 108 -14.66 -12.63 -2.94
C THR A 108 -13.42 -11.77 -3.20
N ILE A 109 -12.81 -11.99 -4.36
CA ILE A 109 -11.62 -11.27 -4.83
C ILE A 109 -12.02 -9.88 -5.36
N ALA A 110 -11.19 -8.89 -5.02
CA ALA A 110 -11.23 -7.53 -5.55
C ALA A 110 -9.90 -7.19 -6.23
N THR A 111 -9.98 -6.50 -7.35
CA THR A 111 -8.81 -6.05 -8.14
C THR A 111 -8.27 -4.71 -7.62
N SER A 112 -6.97 -4.65 -7.31
CA SER A 112 -6.34 -3.52 -6.62
C SER A 112 -6.37 -2.19 -7.37
N TRP A 113 -6.41 -2.24 -8.71
CA TRP A 113 -6.00 -1.12 -9.57
C TRP A 113 -4.68 -0.52 -9.07
N SER A 114 -4.60 0.81 -9.01
CA SER A 114 -3.42 1.55 -8.55
C SER A 114 -3.03 1.34 -7.09
N MET A 115 -3.82 0.62 -6.26
CA MET A 115 -3.36 0.23 -4.91
C MET A 115 -2.10 -0.64 -4.96
N ALA A 116 -1.85 -1.37 -6.06
CA ALA A 116 -0.62 -2.16 -6.27
C ALA A 116 0.66 -1.31 -6.13
N LYS A 117 0.62 -0.02 -6.49
CA LYS A 117 1.76 0.91 -6.34
C LYS A 117 2.21 1.05 -4.89
N SER A 118 1.28 1.01 -3.94
CA SER A 118 1.59 1.04 -2.50
C SER A 118 2.32 -0.24 -2.07
N PHE A 119 1.95 -1.40 -2.61
CA PHE A 119 2.67 -2.65 -2.37
C PHE A 119 4.08 -2.59 -2.95
N VAL A 120 4.25 -2.14 -4.19
CA VAL A 120 5.59 -1.99 -4.82
C VAL A 120 6.47 -0.99 -4.04
N SER A 121 5.90 0.12 -3.57
CA SER A 121 6.61 1.07 -2.69
C SER A 121 7.05 0.42 -1.38
N ALA A 122 6.17 -0.36 -0.73
CA ALA A 122 6.52 -1.13 0.47
C ALA A 122 7.65 -2.15 0.19
N LEU A 123 7.55 -2.92 -0.90
CA LEU A 123 8.55 -3.89 -1.32
C LEU A 123 9.89 -3.23 -1.68
N THR A 124 9.88 -1.98 -2.16
CA THR A 124 11.10 -1.19 -2.38
C THR A 124 11.79 -0.88 -1.05
N GLY A 125 11.03 -0.48 -0.03
CA GLY A 125 11.55 -0.29 1.33
C GLY A 125 12.17 -1.57 1.90
N ILE A 126 11.50 -2.71 1.72
CA ILE A 126 12.00 -4.02 2.17
C ILE A 126 13.25 -4.44 1.37
N ALA A 127 13.30 -4.21 0.06
CA ALA A 127 14.48 -4.48 -0.76
C ALA A 127 15.70 -3.64 -0.33
N ILE A 128 15.48 -2.46 0.25
CA ILE A 128 16.54 -1.65 0.86
C ILE A 128 16.94 -2.19 2.25
N GLU A 129 15.97 -2.56 3.09
CA GLU A 129 16.22 -3.11 4.43
C GLU A 129 16.99 -4.44 4.39
N GLU A 130 16.65 -5.32 3.44
CA GLU A 130 17.32 -6.61 3.19
C GLU A 130 18.63 -6.45 2.38
N GLY A 131 18.99 -5.24 1.97
CA GLY A 131 20.28 -4.93 1.33
C GLY A 131 20.42 -5.26 -0.16
N PHE A 132 19.33 -5.57 -0.87
CA PHE A 132 19.33 -5.74 -2.33
C PHE A 132 19.53 -4.41 -3.06
N ILE A 133 19.07 -3.30 -2.47
CA ILE A 133 19.21 -1.94 -2.99
C ILE A 133 19.84 -1.07 -1.89
N SER A 134 20.91 -0.32 -2.18
CA SER A 134 21.65 0.37 -1.10
C SER A 134 20.93 1.60 -0.52
N SER A 135 20.10 2.28 -1.32
CA SER A 135 19.29 3.44 -0.89
C SER A 135 18.29 3.84 -1.98
N VAL A 136 17.39 4.79 -1.68
CA VAL A 136 16.54 5.42 -2.71
C VAL A 136 17.31 6.36 -3.65
N ASP A 137 18.49 6.85 -3.26
CA ASP A 137 19.24 7.84 -4.05
C ASP A 137 20.16 7.18 -5.12
N VAL A 138 20.07 5.85 -5.31
CA VAL A 138 20.80 5.13 -6.39
C VAL A 138 20.27 5.54 -7.78
N PRO A 139 21.15 5.63 -8.81
CA PRO A 139 20.72 5.73 -10.20
C PRO A 139 19.85 4.54 -10.60
N ALA A 140 18.71 4.79 -11.21
CA ALA A 140 17.87 3.73 -11.78
C ALA A 140 18.60 2.96 -12.91
N ALA A 141 19.54 3.62 -13.60
CA ALA A 141 20.36 3.03 -14.65
C ALA A 141 21.34 1.94 -14.18
N ASP A 142 21.59 1.81 -12.87
CA ASP A 142 22.37 0.70 -12.30
C ASP A 142 21.65 -0.65 -12.51
N TYR A 143 20.31 -0.61 -12.67
CA TYR A 143 19.45 -1.76 -12.92
C TYR A 143 18.83 -1.71 -14.32
N VAL A 144 18.43 -0.51 -14.79
CA VAL A 144 17.92 -0.26 -16.15
C VAL A 144 19.08 0.10 -17.09
N THR A 145 19.91 -0.89 -17.44
CA THR A 145 21.19 -0.65 -18.13
C THR A 145 21.06 0.09 -19.47
N GLN A 146 19.89 0.02 -20.12
CA GLN A 146 19.59 0.76 -21.36
C GLN A 146 19.70 2.29 -21.19
N TRP A 147 19.54 2.80 -19.97
CA TRP A 147 19.57 4.24 -19.68
C TRP A 147 20.98 4.79 -19.44
N ALA A 148 21.99 3.93 -19.22
CA ALA A 148 23.35 4.37 -18.92
C ALA A 148 24.00 5.22 -20.04
N GLY A 149 23.51 5.08 -21.27
CA GLY A 149 24.00 5.80 -22.46
C GLY A 149 23.41 7.19 -22.69
N ASP A 150 22.35 7.59 -21.98
CA ASP A 150 21.62 8.86 -22.25
C ASP A 150 21.22 9.60 -20.96
N ASP A 151 20.41 10.66 -21.08
CA ASP A 151 20.03 11.54 -19.97
C ASP A 151 19.20 10.83 -18.88
N ARG A 152 18.60 9.67 -19.16
CA ARG A 152 17.84 8.89 -18.18
C ARG A 152 18.72 8.28 -17.08
N LYS A 153 20.04 8.23 -17.26
CA LYS A 153 20.99 7.90 -16.18
C LYS A 153 20.93 8.83 -14.97
N ASN A 154 20.36 10.03 -15.12
CA ASN A 154 20.20 10.99 -14.03
C ASN A 154 18.97 10.71 -13.14
N ILE A 155 18.09 9.79 -13.57
CA ILE A 155 16.90 9.35 -12.81
C ILE A 155 17.36 8.44 -11.67
N THR A 156 16.96 8.76 -10.44
CA THR A 156 17.16 7.91 -9.26
C THR A 156 15.92 7.08 -8.95
N LEU A 157 16.08 6.02 -8.14
CA LEU A 157 14.95 5.25 -7.62
C LEU A 157 13.95 6.14 -6.84
N LYS A 158 14.45 7.15 -6.13
CA LYS A 158 13.64 8.19 -5.46
C LYS A 158 12.82 9.03 -6.42
N ASP A 159 13.39 9.41 -7.58
CA ASP A 159 12.65 10.18 -8.58
C ASP A 159 11.47 9.36 -9.12
N LEU A 160 11.63 8.03 -9.31
CA LEU A 160 10.54 7.13 -9.67
C LEU A 160 9.50 6.99 -8.55
N LEU A 161 9.93 6.78 -7.29
CA LEU A 161 9.04 6.60 -6.14
C LEU A 161 8.15 7.83 -5.86
N LEU A 162 8.65 9.02 -6.21
CA LEU A 162 7.94 10.29 -6.07
C LEU A 162 7.16 10.69 -7.35
N MET A 163 7.14 9.84 -8.38
CA MET A 163 6.55 10.12 -9.69
C MET A 163 7.06 11.45 -10.27
N SER A 164 8.38 11.61 -10.22
CA SER A 164 9.12 12.80 -10.62
C SER A 164 10.34 12.46 -11.48
N SER A 165 10.31 11.32 -12.17
CA SER A 165 11.37 10.81 -13.05
C SER A 165 11.72 11.75 -14.20
N GLY A 166 10.81 12.66 -14.56
CA GLY A 166 10.94 13.50 -15.76
C GLY A 166 10.74 12.72 -17.06
N LEU A 167 10.25 11.47 -17.01
CA LEU A 167 9.82 10.75 -18.21
C LEU A 167 8.51 11.33 -18.76
N TYR A 168 8.34 11.28 -20.08
CA TYR A 168 7.10 11.69 -20.73
C TYR A 168 5.95 10.72 -20.41
N GLU A 169 4.81 11.24 -19.95
CA GLU A 169 3.54 10.52 -19.81
C GLU A 169 2.50 11.05 -20.80
N ASN A 170 1.73 10.16 -21.41
CA ASN A 170 0.74 10.54 -22.42
C ASN A 170 -0.66 10.60 -21.80
N GLY A 171 -1.05 11.79 -21.33
CA GLY A 171 -2.31 11.99 -20.63
C GLY A 171 -2.30 11.40 -19.21
N ASP A 172 -3.50 11.14 -18.68
CA ASP A 172 -3.69 10.62 -17.33
C ASP A 172 -3.78 9.07 -17.33
N ASP A 173 -3.09 8.43 -16.37
CA ASP A 173 -3.11 6.97 -16.11
C ASP A 173 -2.68 6.05 -17.28
N GLY A 174 -2.05 6.58 -18.33
CA GLY A 174 -1.34 5.81 -19.38
C GLY A 174 -2.13 4.62 -19.96
N PRO A 175 -3.35 4.83 -20.51
CA PRO A 175 -4.30 3.76 -20.83
C PRO A 175 -3.81 2.75 -21.88
N VAL A 176 -2.82 3.13 -22.69
CA VAL A 176 -2.05 2.24 -23.58
C VAL A 176 -1.56 0.98 -22.83
N MET A 177 -1.07 1.13 -21.60
CA MET A 177 -0.51 0.03 -20.79
C MET A 177 -1.59 -0.95 -20.27
N TYR A 178 -2.88 -0.57 -20.32
CA TYR A 178 -4.01 -1.45 -19.97
C TYR A 178 -4.72 -2.04 -21.20
N VAL A 179 -4.84 -1.27 -22.29
CA VAL A 179 -5.69 -1.61 -23.43
C VAL A 179 -4.91 -2.15 -24.63
N GLY A 180 -3.84 -1.47 -25.03
CA GLY A 180 -3.12 -1.77 -26.28
C GLY A 180 -2.39 -0.57 -26.87
N LEU A 181 -1.53 -0.81 -27.86
CA LEU A 181 -0.84 0.25 -28.60
C LEU A 181 -1.84 1.12 -29.38
N GLN A 182 -1.49 2.40 -29.55
CA GLN A 182 -2.24 3.37 -30.35
C GLN A 182 -1.46 3.75 -31.63
N ASP A 183 -2.20 4.10 -32.68
CA ASP A 183 -1.66 4.70 -33.90
C ASP A 183 -1.35 6.20 -33.73
N SER A 184 -0.91 6.87 -34.80
CA SER A 184 -0.60 8.31 -34.79
C SER A 184 -1.81 9.22 -34.54
N ASP A 185 -3.02 8.71 -34.76
CA ASP A 185 -4.27 9.45 -34.62
C ASP A 185 -4.93 9.17 -33.25
N GLY A 186 -4.31 8.32 -32.42
CA GLY A 186 -4.75 7.96 -31.07
C GLY A 186 -5.71 6.77 -31.00
N ASN A 187 -5.99 6.08 -32.11
CA ASN A 187 -6.86 4.91 -32.12
C ASN A 187 -6.09 3.67 -31.66
N TYR A 188 -6.72 2.81 -30.86
CA TYR A 188 -6.11 1.53 -30.49
C TYR A 188 -5.98 0.61 -31.69
N ILE A 189 -4.77 0.12 -31.93
CA ILE A 189 -4.44 -0.79 -33.03
C ILE A 189 -5.06 -2.15 -32.72
N GLN A 190 -5.78 -2.72 -33.70
CA GLN A 190 -6.37 -4.05 -33.63
C GLN A 190 -5.79 -4.99 -34.69
N ASP A 191 -5.75 -6.28 -34.38
CA ASP A 191 -5.44 -7.33 -35.35
C ASP A 191 -6.64 -7.64 -36.26
N SER A 192 -6.48 -8.60 -37.19
CA SER A 192 -7.55 -9.00 -38.11
C SER A 192 -8.77 -9.65 -37.43
N ASN A 193 -8.67 -10.01 -36.16
CA ASN A 193 -9.73 -10.62 -35.35
C ASN A 193 -10.43 -9.59 -34.44
N GLY A 194 -9.92 -8.36 -34.38
CA GLY A 194 -10.39 -7.30 -33.48
C GLY A 194 -9.73 -7.30 -32.10
N GLU A 195 -8.71 -8.12 -31.86
CA GLU A 195 -7.94 -8.06 -30.60
C GLU A 195 -7.02 -6.84 -30.61
N TYR A 196 -6.99 -6.08 -29.50
CA TYR A 196 -6.06 -4.96 -29.36
C TYR A 196 -4.60 -5.42 -29.32
N GLN A 197 -3.72 -4.68 -29.98
CA GLN A 197 -2.30 -4.98 -30.04
C GLN A 197 -1.66 -4.82 -28.65
N LYS A 198 -1.31 -5.96 -28.04
CA LYS A 198 -0.73 -6.06 -26.69
C LYS A 198 0.53 -5.21 -26.55
N VAL A 199 0.70 -4.61 -25.37
CA VAL A 199 1.88 -3.82 -24.99
C VAL A 199 2.81 -4.65 -24.12
N ASN A 200 4.12 -4.59 -24.38
CA ASN A 200 5.13 -5.02 -23.42
C ASN A 200 5.35 -3.85 -22.45
N ASN A 201 4.72 -3.91 -21.29
CA ASN A 201 4.60 -2.78 -20.37
C ASN A 201 5.96 -2.38 -19.77
N LEU A 202 6.86 -3.34 -19.55
CA LEU A 202 8.23 -3.05 -19.13
C LEU A 202 9.00 -2.29 -20.21
N GLN A 203 9.06 -2.82 -21.43
CA GLN A 203 9.80 -2.19 -22.53
C GLN A 203 9.21 -0.83 -22.92
N TYR A 204 7.87 -0.71 -22.90
CA TYR A 204 7.16 0.55 -23.12
C TYR A 204 7.56 1.62 -22.09
N SER A 205 7.66 1.23 -20.82
CA SER A 205 8.09 2.11 -19.72
C SER A 205 9.56 2.53 -19.85
N ILE A 206 10.47 1.57 -20.09
CA ILE A 206 11.91 1.81 -20.28
C ILE A 206 12.17 2.68 -21.52
N ASN A 207 11.36 2.57 -22.58
CA ASN A 207 11.53 3.32 -23.82
C ASN A 207 11.03 4.77 -23.76
N ARG A 208 10.41 5.22 -22.66
CA ARG A 208 9.97 6.61 -22.54
C ARG A 208 11.15 7.57 -22.66
N ILE A 209 10.89 8.68 -23.33
CA ILE A 209 11.82 9.79 -23.51
C ILE A 209 11.76 10.73 -22.30
N VAL A 210 12.84 11.49 -22.09
CA VAL A 210 12.88 12.58 -21.12
C VAL A 210 11.97 13.71 -21.61
N ASN A 211 11.08 14.18 -20.74
CA ASN A 211 10.38 15.44 -20.89
C ASN A 211 11.23 16.56 -20.23
N PRO A 212 11.83 17.49 -20.99
CA PRO A 212 12.72 18.50 -20.45
C PRO A 212 12.02 19.45 -19.46
N ASP A 213 10.72 19.68 -19.64
CA ASP A 213 9.92 20.54 -18.75
C ASP A 213 9.65 19.90 -17.37
N ARG A 214 9.96 18.61 -17.20
CA ARG A 214 9.72 17.81 -15.98
C ARG A 214 10.98 17.20 -15.37
N ALA A 215 12.12 17.26 -16.05
CA ALA A 215 13.38 16.67 -15.60
C ALA A 215 14.15 17.60 -14.66
N ARG A 216 14.31 17.24 -13.37
CA ARG A 216 14.99 18.09 -12.37
C ARG A 216 16.42 18.49 -12.76
N TRP A 217 17.15 17.59 -13.42
CA TRP A 217 18.55 17.82 -13.82
C TRP A 217 18.68 18.78 -15.02
N LEU A 218 17.56 19.08 -15.71
CA LEU A 218 17.47 20.11 -16.76
C LEU A 218 16.92 21.44 -16.23
N GLY A 219 16.70 21.56 -14.92
CA GLY A 219 16.23 22.79 -14.27
C GLY A 219 14.71 22.92 -14.16
N ALA A 220 13.94 21.85 -14.39
CA ALA A 220 12.49 21.86 -14.23
C ALA A 220 12.07 22.24 -12.80
N GLY A 221 11.29 23.33 -12.67
CA GLY A 221 10.78 23.80 -11.38
C GLY A 221 9.60 22.99 -10.81
N TYR A 222 8.97 22.15 -11.62
CA TYR A 222 7.88 21.26 -11.22
C TYR A 222 7.97 19.92 -11.94
N THR A 223 8.26 18.87 -11.19
CA THR A 223 8.69 17.56 -11.71
C THR A 223 7.62 16.47 -11.59
N TRP A 224 6.65 16.64 -10.67
CA TRP A 224 5.64 15.62 -10.38
C TRP A 224 4.68 15.41 -11.57
N ASN A 225 4.49 14.14 -11.94
CA ASN A 225 3.55 13.71 -12.94
C ASN A 225 3.15 12.25 -12.69
N TYR A 226 1.87 11.97 -12.43
CA TYR A 226 1.41 10.62 -12.09
C TYR A 226 1.72 9.62 -13.22
N SER A 227 2.49 8.57 -12.94
CA SER A 227 2.94 7.62 -13.98
C SER A 227 2.86 6.15 -13.55
N ASN A 228 2.25 5.34 -14.41
CA ASN A 228 2.29 3.88 -14.32
C ASN A 228 3.67 3.32 -14.67
N ALA A 229 4.39 3.99 -15.57
CA ALA A 229 5.70 3.55 -16.01
C ALA A 229 6.75 3.67 -14.90
N ASP A 230 6.73 4.75 -14.11
CA ASP A 230 7.64 4.90 -12.97
C ASP A 230 7.53 3.69 -12.01
N THR A 231 6.32 3.25 -11.67
CA THR A 231 6.13 2.02 -10.86
C THR A 231 6.47 0.74 -11.62
N GLN A 232 6.19 0.65 -12.92
CA GLN A 232 6.62 -0.49 -13.74
C GLN A 232 8.15 -0.68 -13.72
N ILE A 233 8.88 0.43 -13.70
CA ILE A 233 10.35 0.46 -13.64
C ILE A 233 10.83 0.13 -12.23
N ILE A 234 10.19 0.64 -11.17
CA ILE A 234 10.52 0.27 -9.77
C ILE A 234 10.41 -1.24 -9.55
N GLY A 235 9.34 -1.87 -10.04
CA GLY A 235 9.20 -3.32 -9.93
C GLY A 235 10.36 -4.06 -10.61
N HIS A 236 10.72 -3.68 -11.84
CA HIS A 236 11.87 -4.24 -12.54
C HIS A 236 13.22 -3.99 -11.83
N ILE A 237 13.38 -2.86 -11.13
CA ILE A 237 14.54 -2.60 -10.27
C ILE A 237 14.60 -3.63 -9.13
N ILE A 238 13.48 -3.90 -8.43
CA ILE A 238 13.41 -4.93 -7.38
C ILE A 238 13.72 -6.32 -7.96
N GLU A 239 13.16 -6.66 -9.11
CA GLU A 239 13.39 -7.96 -9.75
C GLU A 239 14.86 -8.15 -10.15
N SER A 240 15.48 -7.10 -10.71
CA SER A 240 16.89 -7.11 -11.12
C SER A 240 17.85 -7.14 -9.92
N ALA A 241 17.52 -6.41 -8.84
CA ALA A 241 18.32 -6.36 -7.63
C ALA A 241 18.29 -7.67 -6.82
N SER A 242 17.13 -8.31 -6.76
CA SER A 242 16.90 -9.52 -5.95
C SER A 242 17.04 -10.83 -6.73
N ASN A 243 17.08 -10.77 -8.07
CA ASN A 243 17.01 -11.92 -8.98
C ASN A 243 15.80 -12.84 -8.69
N LYS A 244 14.65 -12.22 -8.36
CA LYS A 244 13.36 -12.86 -8.06
C LYS A 244 12.27 -12.07 -8.77
N PHE A 245 11.26 -12.76 -9.31
CA PHE A 245 10.05 -12.09 -9.78
C PHE A 245 9.32 -11.38 -8.64
N ILE A 246 8.64 -10.27 -8.92
CA ILE A 246 8.02 -9.42 -7.90
C ILE A 246 7.02 -10.20 -7.03
N ASN A 247 6.28 -11.15 -7.61
CA ASN A 247 5.32 -11.98 -6.89
C ASN A 247 6.02 -12.88 -5.84
N SER A 248 7.17 -13.43 -6.20
CA SER A 248 7.96 -14.35 -5.38
C SER A 248 8.71 -13.59 -4.29
N PHE A 249 9.22 -12.40 -4.62
CA PHE A 249 9.77 -11.46 -3.66
C PHE A 249 8.70 -10.99 -2.66
N ALA A 250 7.51 -10.63 -3.15
CA ALA A 250 6.39 -10.24 -2.30
C ALA A 250 5.93 -11.39 -1.40
N GLU A 251 5.81 -12.62 -1.91
CA GLU A 251 5.47 -13.79 -1.10
C GLU A 251 6.48 -14.03 0.02
N GLU A 252 7.76 -14.05 -0.32
CA GLU A 252 8.85 -14.31 0.62
C GLU A 252 8.99 -13.24 1.70
N PHE A 253 8.89 -11.95 1.34
CA PHE A 253 9.22 -10.85 2.24
C PHE A 253 8.01 -10.09 2.83
N LEU A 254 6.83 -10.18 2.21
CA LEU A 254 5.62 -9.44 2.64
C LEU A 254 4.40 -10.35 2.86
N PHE A 255 3.86 -10.99 1.82
CA PHE A 255 2.56 -11.66 1.88
C PHE A 255 2.56 -12.81 2.89
N SER A 256 3.54 -13.73 2.86
CA SER A 256 3.69 -14.76 3.92
C SER A 256 3.89 -14.17 5.32
N LYS A 257 4.43 -12.95 5.44
CA LYS A 257 4.67 -12.30 6.74
C LYS A 257 3.38 -11.74 7.32
N ILE A 258 2.46 -11.23 6.51
CA ILE A 258 1.15 -10.74 6.98
C ILE A 258 -0.01 -11.68 6.67
N GLY A 259 0.24 -12.84 6.06
CA GLY A 259 -0.75 -13.85 5.70
C GLY A 259 -1.72 -13.41 4.61
N ILE A 260 -1.26 -12.61 3.65
CA ILE A 260 -2.03 -12.28 2.44
C ILE A 260 -1.89 -13.44 1.44
N SER A 261 -2.96 -13.73 0.71
CA SER A 261 -2.90 -14.49 -0.55
C SER A 261 -3.30 -13.54 -1.67
N ALA A 262 -2.49 -13.45 -2.72
CA ALA A 262 -2.75 -12.52 -3.81
C ALA A 262 -2.21 -13.03 -5.16
N ASP A 263 -3.02 -12.88 -6.20
CA ASP A 263 -2.63 -13.15 -7.58
C ASP A 263 -2.18 -11.84 -8.26
N TRP A 264 -0.95 -11.83 -8.80
CA TRP A 264 -0.39 -10.66 -9.47
C TRP A 264 -0.52 -10.79 -10.98
N TRP A 265 -1.20 -9.84 -11.62
CA TRP A 265 -1.45 -9.83 -13.06
C TRP A 265 -0.15 -9.66 -13.87
N THR A 266 -0.12 -10.27 -15.05
CA THR A 266 0.94 -10.10 -16.05
C THR A 266 0.39 -9.54 -17.35
N ASP A 267 1.22 -8.78 -18.07
CA ASP A 267 0.89 -8.31 -19.42
C ASP A 267 0.94 -9.44 -20.48
N GLY A 268 0.61 -9.10 -21.72
CA GLY A 268 0.64 -10.04 -22.86
C GLY A 268 2.03 -10.59 -23.22
N PHE A 269 3.09 -10.15 -22.54
CA PHE A 269 4.48 -10.58 -22.69
C PHE A 269 5.03 -11.22 -21.41
N HIS A 270 4.17 -11.54 -20.44
CA HIS A 270 4.49 -12.13 -19.14
C HIS A 270 5.33 -11.25 -18.19
N ASN A 271 5.41 -9.93 -18.41
CA ASN A 271 5.91 -9.04 -17.36
C ASN A 271 4.84 -8.89 -16.28
N TYR A 272 5.20 -8.96 -15.01
CA TYR A 272 4.29 -8.52 -13.94
C TYR A 272 3.94 -7.05 -14.15
N MET A 273 2.65 -6.74 -14.05
CA MET A 273 2.17 -5.36 -14.13
C MET A 273 2.27 -4.76 -12.72
N HIS A 274 3.35 -4.03 -12.45
CA HIS A 274 3.71 -3.57 -11.11
C HIS A 274 2.80 -2.44 -10.59
N TYR A 275 2.25 -1.64 -11.50
CA TYR A 275 1.42 -0.46 -11.21
C TYR A 275 -0.06 -0.78 -10.99
N CYS A 276 -0.53 -1.92 -11.52
CA CYS A 276 -1.80 -2.61 -11.34
C CYS A 276 -1.62 -3.95 -12.08
N CYS A 277 -1.97 -5.12 -11.57
CA CYS A 277 -2.88 -5.34 -10.46
C CYS A 277 -2.55 -6.55 -9.59
N LEU A 278 -3.03 -6.47 -8.35
CA LEU A 278 -3.13 -7.53 -7.37
C LEU A 278 -4.60 -7.87 -7.15
N ASP A 279 -4.95 -9.14 -7.29
CA ASP A 279 -6.26 -9.69 -6.95
C ASP A 279 -6.16 -10.36 -5.57
N MET A 280 -6.92 -9.86 -4.59
CA MET A 280 -7.00 -10.43 -3.24
C MET A 280 -8.32 -10.08 -2.55
N THR A 281 -8.60 -10.66 -1.39
CA THR A 281 -9.83 -10.34 -0.64
C THR A 281 -9.81 -8.93 -0.06
N THR A 282 -10.98 -8.33 0.20
CA THR A 282 -11.08 -7.05 0.93
C THR A 282 -10.38 -7.10 2.30
N ARG A 283 -10.38 -8.28 2.94
CA ARG A 283 -9.72 -8.50 4.23
C ARG A 283 -8.19 -8.49 4.09
N ASP A 284 -7.63 -8.96 2.98
CA ASP A 284 -6.19 -8.95 2.73
C ASP A 284 -5.66 -7.54 2.45
N PHE A 285 -6.39 -6.73 1.68
CA PHE A 285 -6.11 -5.29 1.58
C PHE A 285 -6.16 -4.61 2.96
N ALA A 286 -7.08 -5.02 3.83
CA ALA A 286 -7.16 -4.50 5.20
C ALA A 286 -5.96 -4.92 6.08
N LYS A 287 -5.34 -6.09 5.86
CA LYS A 287 -4.08 -6.49 6.52
C LYS A 287 -2.93 -5.56 6.13
N PHE A 288 -2.83 -5.22 4.84
CA PHE A 288 -1.82 -4.28 4.34
C PHE A 288 -2.03 -2.88 4.95
N GLY A 289 -3.26 -2.36 4.97
CA GLY A 289 -3.59 -1.10 5.65
C GLY A 289 -3.26 -1.12 7.15
N LEU A 290 -3.52 -2.23 7.84
CA LEU A 290 -3.23 -2.40 9.26
C LEU A 290 -1.72 -2.42 9.58
N LEU A 291 -0.89 -2.93 8.66
CA LEU A 291 0.57 -2.89 8.78
C LEU A 291 1.08 -1.43 8.82
N PHE A 292 0.59 -0.58 7.92
CA PHE A 292 0.94 0.84 7.88
C PHE A 292 0.37 1.63 9.06
N ALA A 293 -0.83 1.31 9.53
CA ALA A 293 -1.41 1.87 10.76
C ALA A 293 -0.66 1.47 12.07
N ARG A 294 0.44 0.73 11.94
CA ARG A 294 1.35 0.24 12.99
C ARG A 294 2.82 0.54 12.71
N ASP A 295 3.11 1.54 11.88
CA ASP A 295 4.47 1.95 11.52
C ASP A 295 5.31 0.79 10.91
N GLY A 296 4.69 -0.09 10.13
CA GLY A 296 5.35 -1.28 9.57
C GLY A 296 5.56 -2.42 10.57
N LYS A 297 5.18 -2.26 11.85
CA LYS A 297 5.42 -3.27 12.89
C LYS A 297 4.41 -4.40 12.79
N LYS A 298 4.86 -5.56 12.32
CA LYS A 298 4.24 -6.84 12.65
C LYS A 298 4.40 -7.09 14.14
N GLY A 299 3.30 -7.25 14.88
CA GLY A 299 3.34 -7.60 16.30
C GLY A 299 4.25 -8.80 16.55
N LEU A 300 5.23 -8.62 17.43
CA LEU A 300 6.23 -9.64 17.73
C LEU A 300 5.55 -10.90 18.24
N ARG A 301 5.95 -12.07 17.73
CA ARG A 301 5.92 -13.27 18.56
C ARG A 301 6.91 -13.01 19.69
N ALA A 302 6.40 -12.85 20.92
CA ALA A 302 7.22 -12.79 22.12
C ALA A 302 8.01 -14.10 22.28
N ASN A 303 9.22 -14.16 21.68
CA ASN A 303 10.24 -15.20 21.92
C ASN A 303 11.60 -14.98 21.21
N HIS A 304 11.89 -13.83 20.59
CA HIS A 304 13.17 -13.60 19.87
C HIS A 304 13.96 -12.32 20.25
N PHE A 305 13.82 -11.85 21.49
CA PHE A 305 14.84 -11.00 22.11
C PHE A 305 15.33 -11.61 23.43
N ARG A 306 16.30 -12.51 23.31
CA ARG A 306 17.19 -12.89 24.41
C ARG A 306 18.63 -12.74 23.94
N ARG A 307 19.37 -11.84 24.61
CA ARG A 307 20.80 -11.52 24.44
C ARG A 307 21.17 -10.69 23.19
N LEU A 308 21.19 -9.38 23.37
CA LEU A 308 22.47 -8.65 23.30
C LEU A 308 22.62 -7.88 24.62
N GLY A 309 23.53 -8.38 25.44
CA GLY A 309 23.79 -7.93 26.80
C GLY A 309 25.11 -8.53 27.26
N ALA A 310 26.19 -7.92 26.77
CA ALA A 310 27.58 -8.07 27.16
C ALA A 310 28.31 -6.81 26.67
#